data_AF-A0A930UX31-F1
#
_entry.id   AF-A0A930UX31-F1
#
_cell.length_a   1.000
_cell.length_b   1.000
_cell.length_c   1.000
_cell.angle_alpha   90.00
_cell.angle_beta   90.00
_cell.angle_gamma   90.00
#
_symmetry.space_group_name_H-M   'P 1'
#
loop_
_entity.id
_entity.type
_entity.pdbx_description
1 polymer ?
#
loop_
_entity_poly.entity_id
_entity_poly.type
_entity_poly.pdbx_seq_one_letter_code
_entity_poly.pdbx_strand_id
1 'polypeptide(L)'
;MLRWTDPADLVWQKNLMDLMFLGMFALASGCAVVAWRRGRRIDVLVLVAALWYGLFLELSGMMIHNSYQQGTFVLMLDWGWVPGLRDATLMPSYVPIFYPVMLYTGFRIVDSLGITALLQRAIAGGAIMLALDAPYIIEGGLRHVVWWTWGDWNLYQLWQGWPAMDAWWQTTWGAAFLFAVYRFAPTATATPRRLLLGSLGIGGGLNVVGPLLHLPLLGVTLAGWPQWPFMGVLAVVAWGVAIRAIATGRPRAQGGAVGLVAGYVAAMGAMVIANAVYEGGLTLYIGVQALGLLALATLVALPYAQRRAASSGASEREVSVGGSPREDAGLAG
;
A
#
# COMPACT_ATOMS: atom_id res chain seq x y z
N MET A 1 23.07 -14.02 -7.86
CA MET A 1 23.29 -14.06 -9.32
C MET A 1 21.97 -13.66 -9.96
N LEU A 2 21.98 -13.00 -11.11
CA LEU A 2 20.75 -12.55 -11.77
C LEU A 2 20.43 -13.50 -12.90
N ARG A 3 19.17 -13.92 -13.02
CA ARG A 3 18.66 -14.68 -14.16
C ARG A 3 17.72 -13.80 -14.97
N TRP A 4 17.99 -13.73 -16.27
CA TRP A 4 17.22 -12.95 -17.22
C TRP A 4 16.27 -13.85 -18.00
N THR A 5 15.05 -13.40 -18.19
CA THR A 5 14.03 -14.00 -19.07
C THR A 5 13.69 -12.99 -20.16
N ASP A 6 13.53 -13.44 -21.41
CA ASP A 6 13.10 -12.54 -22.48
C ASP A 6 11.69 -12.01 -22.17
N PRO A 7 11.47 -10.69 -22.13
CA PRO A 7 10.13 -10.12 -21.95
C PRO A 7 9.09 -10.64 -22.94
N ALA A 8 9.49 -11.05 -24.15
CA ALA A 8 8.59 -11.61 -25.17
C ALA A 8 8.03 -13.00 -24.79
N ASP A 9 8.71 -13.72 -23.90
CA ASP A 9 8.27 -15.04 -23.42
C ASP A 9 7.28 -14.93 -22.23
N LEU A 10 7.04 -13.71 -21.72
CA LEU A 10 6.19 -13.45 -20.58
C LEU A 10 4.83 -12.91 -21.01
N VAL A 11 3.79 -13.26 -20.25
CA VAL A 11 2.50 -12.58 -20.38
C VAL A 11 2.67 -11.09 -20.06
N TRP A 12 2.01 -10.22 -20.83
CA TRP A 12 2.22 -8.78 -20.76
C TRP A 12 1.97 -8.19 -19.36
N GLN A 13 1.10 -8.81 -18.55
CA GLN A 13 0.83 -8.41 -17.17
C GLN A 13 2.10 -8.44 -16.31
N LYS A 14 2.99 -9.41 -16.53
CA LYS A 14 4.25 -9.52 -15.78
C LYS A 14 5.24 -8.43 -16.17
N ASN A 15 5.35 -8.14 -17.46
CA ASN A 15 6.16 -7.03 -17.96
C ASN A 15 5.65 -5.68 -17.41
N LEU A 16 4.34 -5.48 -17.42
CA LEU A 16 3.74 -4.28 -16.87
C LEU A 16 3.96 -4.18 -15.36
N MET A 17 3.93 -5.30 -14.64
CA MET A 17 4.22 -5.36 -13.21
C MET A 17 5.65 -4.91 -12.88
N ASP A 18 6.64 -5.47 -13.57
CA ASP A 18 8.05 -5.11 -13.39
C ASP A 18 8.26 -3.61 -13.63
N LEU A 19 7.70 -3.08 -14.72
CA LEU A 19 7.77 -1.66 -15.06
C LEU A 19 7.04 -0.77 -14.04
N MET A 20 5.87 -1.19 -13.58
CA MET A 20 5.08 -0.46 -12.60
C MET A 20 5.86 -0.33 -11.29
N PHE A 21 6.35 -1.43 -10.71
CA PHE A 21 7.09 -1.37 -9.44
C PHE A 21 8.41 -0.64 -9.57
N LEU A 22 9.15 -0.82 -10.67
CA LEU A 22 10.38 -0.07 -10.91
C LEU A 22 10.12 1.44 -11.00
N GLY A 23 9.12 1.84 -11.79
CA GLY A 23 8.74 3.25 -11.96
C GLY A 23 8.23 3.88 -10.65
N MET A 24 7.38 3.17 -9.92
CA MET A 24 6.90 3.62 -8.61
C MET A 24 8.03 3.70 -7.58
N PHE A 25 8.98 2.76 -7.58
CA PHE A 25 10.12 2.79 -6.67
C PHE A 25 11.05 3.97 -6.96
N ALA A 26 11.32 4.25 -8.24
CA ALA A 26 12.07 5.43 -8.65
C ALA A 26 11.37 6.73 -8.21
N LEU A 27 10.04 6.82 -8.39
CA LEU A 27 9.26 7.96 -7.95
C LEU A 27 9.25 8.11 -6.43
N ALA A 28 9.08 7.02 -5.68
CA ALA A 28 9.10 7.01 -4.22
C ALA A 28 10.47 7.46 -3.69
N SER A 29 11.55 6.94 -4.27
CA SER A 29 12.92 7.34 -3.95
C SER A 29 13.17 8.81 -4.25
N GLY A 30 12.73 9.30 -5.41
CA GLY A 30 12.80 10.72 -5.77
C GLY A 30 12.04 11.61 -4.78
N CYS A 31 10.83 11.21 -4.38
CA CYS A 31 10.03 11.90 -3.36
C CYS A 31 10.76 11.94 -2.02
N ALA A 32 11.35 10.83 -1.58
CA ALA A 32 12.08 10.75 -0.32
C ALA A 32 13.37 11.59 -0.34
N VAL A 33 14.10 11.62 -1.46
CA VAL A 33 15.28 12.49 -1.63
C VAL A 33 14.89 13.96 -1.58
N VAL A 34 13.80 14.36 -2.26
CA VAL A 34 13.29 15.74 -2.23
C VAL A 34 12.84 16.11 -0.81
N ALA A 35 12.14 15.21 -0.11
CA ALA A 35 11.73 15.40 1.28
C ALA A 35 12.94 15.55 2.22
N TRP A 36 13.96 14.71 2.04
CA TRP A 36 15.22 14.75 2.81
C TRP A 36 15.92 16.10 2.65
N ARG A 37 16.05 16.58 1.41
CA ARG A 37 16.64 17.90 1.11
C ARG A 37 15.84 19.06 1.75
N ARG A 38 14.55 18.87 2.01
CA ARG A 38 13.68 19.81 2.73
C ARG A 38 13.66 19.59 4.25
N GLY A 39 14.57 18.77 4.78
CA GLY A 39 14.69 18.49 6.21
C GLY A 39 13.72 17.42 6.75
N ARG A 40 12.86 16.85 5.89
CA ARG A 40 11.90 15.82 6.29
C ARG A 40 12.51 14.44 6.07
N ARG A 41 12.88 13.77 7.17
CA ARG A 41 13.61 12.50 7.16
C ARG A 41 12.74 11.24 7.27
N ILE A 42 11.47 11.39 7.65
CA ILE A 42 10.55 10.26 7.85
C ILE A 42 10.30 9.48 6.55
N ASP A 43 10.34 10.13 5.39
CA ASP A 43 10.16 9.47 4.10
C ASP A 43 11.27 8.44 3.81
N VAL A 44 12.52 8.77 4.13
CA VAL A 44 13.65 7.85 4.02
C VAL A 44 13.55 6.74 5.07
N LEU A 45 13.13 7.06 6.30
CA LEU A 45 12.88 6.05 7.33
C LEU A 45 11.87 5.01 6.86
N VAL A 46 10.76 5.43 6.25
CA VAL A 46 9.72 4.52 5.73
C VAL A 46 10.29 3.61 4.65
N LEU A 47 10.95 4.17 3.63
CA LEU A 47 11.50 3.36 2.52
C LEU A 47 12.52 2.33 3.01
N VAL A 48 13.46 2.74 3.85
CA VAL A 48 14.51 1.84 4.34
C VAL A 48 13.94 0.80 5.31
N ALA A 49 12.99 1.18 6.18
CA ALA A 49 12.34 0.22 7.08
C ALA A 49 11.51 -0.81 6.31
N ALA A 50 10.78 -0.37 5.28
CA ALA A 50 10.01 -1.24 4.40
C ALA A 50 10.91 -2.17 3.57
N LEU A 51 12.09 -1.71 3.16
CA LEU A 51 13.10 -2.54 2.50
C LEU A 51 13.59 -3.66 3.43
N TRP A 52 14.00 -3.32 4.67
CA TRP A 52 14.41 -4.34 5.65
C TRP A 52 13.30 -5.32 5.95
N TYR A 53 12.09 -4.80 6.13
CA TYR A 53 10.90 -5.62 6.36
C TYR A 53 10.69 -6.64 5.24
N GLY A 54 10.66 -6.18 3.98
CA GLY A 54 10.45 -7.03 2.82
C GLY A 54 11.56 -8.05 2.61
N LEU A 55 12.82 -7.63 2.75
CA LEU A 55 13.96 -8.54 2.63
C LEU A 55 13.90 -9.68 3.66
N PHE A 56 13.64 -9.36 4.93
CA PHE A 56 13.54 -10.40 5.96
C PHE A 56 12.34 -11.31 5.74
N LEU A 57 11.18 -10.74 5.40
CA LEU A 57 9.97 -11.49 5.17
C LEU A 57 10.16 -12.50 4.04
N GLU A 58 10.62 -12.04 2.89
CA GLU A 58 10.76 -12.87 1.68
C GLU A 58 11.89 -13.89 1.83
N LEU A 59 13.05 -13.50 2.37
CA LEU A 59 14.14 -14.45 2.64
C LEU A 59 13.70 -15.53 3.63
N SER A 60 12.98 -15.15 4.69
CA SER A 60 12.46 -16.14 5.65
C SER A 60 11.40 -17.05 5.02
N GLY A 61 10.49 -16.50 4.20
CA GLY A 61 9.49 -17.27 3.47
C GLY A 61 10.12 -18.29 2.53
N MET A 62 11.09 -17.87 1.72
CA MET A 62 11.82 -18.74 0.79
C MET A 62 12.66 -19.81 1.49
N MET A 63 13.17 -19.55 2.70
CA MET A 63 13.93 -20.53 3.48
C MET A 63 13.06 -21.55 4.21
N ILE A 64 11.89 -21.13 4.69
CA ILE A 64 11.07 -21.92 5.61
C ILE A 64 9.99 -22.67 4.85
N HIS A 65 9.48 -22.12 3.74
CA HIS A 65 8.28 -22.60 3.09
C HIS A 65 8.45 -22.81 1.59
N ASN A 66 8.75 -24.06 1.19
CA ASN A 66 8.57 -24.53 -0.19
C ASN A 66 7.10 -24.54 -0.67
N SER A 67 6.17 -24.04 0.15
CA SER A 67 4.75 -23.90 -0.18
C SER A 67 4.43 -22.60 -0.92
N TYR A 68 5.41 -21.75 -1.17
CA TYR A 68 5.25 -20.53 -1.95
C TYR A 68 6.23 -20.52 -3.11
N GLN A 69 5.70 -20.58 -4.33
CA GLN A 69 6.49 -20.56 -5.55
C GLN A 69 6.21 -19.28 -6.30
N GLN A 70 7.28 -18.57 -6.65
CA GLN A 70 7.21 -17.38 -7.47
C GLN A 70 7.12 -17.77 -8.95
N GLY A 71 6.32 -17.02 -9.70
CA GLY A 71 6.26 -17.09 -11.15
C GLY A 71 7.54 -16.52 -11.78
N THR A 72 7.74 -16.80 -13.06
CA THR A 72 8.87 -16.25 -13.82
C THR A 72 8.60 -14.80 -14.23
N PHE A 73 9.56 -13.91 -13.98
CA PHE A 73 9.58 -12.49 -14.37
C PHE A 73 10.86 -12.17 -15.19
N VAL A 74 10.97 -10.94 -15.70
CA VAL A 74 12.08 -10.53 -16.58
C VAL A 74 13.42 -10.71 -15.88
N LEU A 75 13.49 -10.31 -14.61
CA LEU A 75 14.69 -10.41 -13.81
C LEU A 75 14.40 -11.15 -12.52
N MET A 76 15.07 -12.28 -12.33
CA MET A 76 14.98 -13.14 -11.16
C MET A 76 16.29 -13.10 -10.37
N LEU A 77 16.19 -13.06 -9.05
CA LEU A 77 17.27 -13.13 -8.09
C LEU A 77 17.50 -14.59 -7.71
N ASP A 78 18.70 -15.06 -8.02
CA ASP A 78 19.17 -16.40 -7.70
C ASP A 78 20.07 -16.36 -6.46
N TRP A 79 19.67 -17.12 -5.44
CA TRP A 79 20.32 -17.27 -4.15
C TRP A 79 21.16 -18.55 -4.04
N GLY A 80 21.22 -19.38 -5.09
CA GLY A 80 21.91 -20.67 -5.12
C GLY A 80 23.39 -20.65 -4.73
N TRP A 81 24.02 -19.49 -4.78
CA TRP A 81 25.42 -19.27 -4.42
C TRP A 81 25.62 -18.88 -2.94
N VAL A 82 24.56 -18.47 -2.23
CA VAL A 82 24.63 -18.09 -0.81
C VAL A 82 24.52 -19.34 0.06
N PRO A 83 25.50 -19.62 0.94
CA PRO A 83 25.41 -20.73 1.88
C PRO A 83 24.14 -20.64 2.74
N GLY A 84 23.35 -21.71 2.79
CA GLY A 84 22.07 -21.75 3.50
C GLY A 84 20.83 -21.32 2.70
N LEU A 85 21.00 -20.79 1.48
CA LEU A 85 19.91 -20.41 0.57
C LEU A 85 19.93 -21.19 -0.75
N ARG A 86 20.68 -22.31 -0.81
CA ARG A 86 20.87 -23.05 -2.07
C ARG A 86 19.58 -23.62 -2.65
N ASP A 87 18.67 -24.00 -1.76
CA ASP A 87 17.37 -24.59 -2.12
C ASP A 87 16.24 -23.56 -2.12
N ALA A 88 16.55 -22.28 -1.90
CA ALA A 88 15.57 -21.21 -1.93
C ALA A 88 15.02 -21.01 -3.36
N THR A 89 13.74 -20.71 -3.47
CA THR A 89 13.11 -20.40 -4.76
C THR A 89 13.69 -19.11 -5.36
N LEU A 90 13.63 -18.99 -6.68
CA LEU A 90 14.03 -17.75 -7.36
C LEU A 90 13.06 -16.63 -6.99
N MET A 91 13.59 -15.45 -6.67
CA MET A 91 12.78 -14.30 -6.28
C MET A 91 12.71 -13.28 -7.41
N PRO A 92 11.52 -12.83 -7.86
CA PRO A 92 11.42 -11.74 -8.82
C PRO A 92 12.10 -10.48 -8.29
N SER A 93 12.84 -9.77 -9.14
CA SER A 93 13.64 -8.62 -8.73
C SER A 93 12.80 -7.42 -8.25
N TYR A 94 11.50 -7.40 -8.58
CA TYR A 94 10.58 -6.39 -8.05
C TYR A 94 10.22 -6.64 -6.58
N VAL A 95 10.37 -7.86 -6.05
CA VAL A 95 9.97 -8.20 -4.68
C VAL A 95 10.73 -7.39 -3.61
N PRO A 96 12.06 -7.20 -3.68
CA PRO A 96 12.76 -6.29 -2.77
C PRO A 96 12.25 -4.84 -2.77
N ILE A 97 11.68 -4.37 -3.87
CA ILE A 97 11.15 -3.00 -4.01
C ILE A 97 9.63 -2.92 -3.84
N PHE A 98 8.93 -4.04 -3.84
CA PHE A 98 7.48 -4.16 -3.62
C PHE A 98 7.07 -3.52 -2.30
N TYR A 99 7.63 -4.00 -1.18
CA TYR A 99 7.28 -3.50 0.15
C TYR A 99 7.62 -2.02 0.33
N PRO A 100 8.82 -1.53 -0.07
CA PRO A 100 9.10 -0.10 -0.14
C PRO A 100 8.03 0.69 -0.89
N VAL A 101 7.61 0.25 -2.08
CA VAL A 101 6.60 0.95 -2.88
C VAL A 101 5.24 0.95 -2.19
N MET A 102 4.74 -0.20 -1.76
CA MET A 102 3.39 -0.33 -1.21
C MET A 102 3.27 0.41 0.13
N LEU A 103 4.19 0.17 1.07
CA LEU A 103 4.17 0.82 2.38
C LEU A 103 4.44 2.33 2.28
N TYR A 104 5.33 2.76 1.37
CA TYR A 104 5.54 4.19 1.14
C TYR A 104 4.31 4.85 0.51
N THR A 105 3.67 4.21 -0.47
CA THR A 105 2.43 4.72 -1.07
C THR A 105 1.34 4.88 -0.01
N GLY A 106 1.11 3.85 0.82
CA GLY A 106 0.17 3.92 1.93
C GLY A 106 0.51 5.03 2.93
N PHE A 107 1.78 5.13 3.33
CA PHE A 107 2.27 6.22 4.18
C PHE A 107 1.97 7.61 3.59
N ARG A 108 2.23 7.82 2.30
CA ARG A 108 2.03 9.11 1.62
C ARG A 108 0.55 9.47 1.51
N ILE A 109 -0.33 8.51 1.24
CA ILE A 109 -1.78 8.72 1.25
C ILE A 109 -2.22 9.16 2.65
N VAL A 110 -1.89 8.38 3.69
CA VAL A 110 -2.23 8.68 5.09
C VAL A 110 -1.71 10.06 5.52
N ASP A 111 -0.47 10.38 5.18
CA ASP A 111 0.14 11.68 5.48
C ASP A 111 -0.55 12.85 4.77
N SER A 112 -1.01 12.63 3.53
CA SER A 112 -1.76 13.63 2.77
C SER A 112 -3.15 13.88 3.34
N LEU A 113 -3.75 12.92 4.05
CA LEU A 113 -5.05 13.06 4.70
C LEU A 113 -4.98 13.87 6.01
N GLY A 114 -3.77 14.12 6.53
CA GLY A 114 -3.57 14.99 7.69
C GLY A 114 -4.18 14.45 8.99
N ILE A 115 -4.25 13.13 9.14
CA ILE A 115 -4.70 12.45 10.37
C ILE A 115 -3.63 12.62 11.45
N THR A 116 -3.99 13.13 12.63
CA THR A 116 -3.04 13.44 13.71
C THR A 116 -2.97 12.38 14.80
N ALA A 117 -4.08 11.72 15.11
CA ALA A 117 -4.13 10.70 16.14
C ALA A 117 -3.36 9.44 15.70
N LEU A 118 -2.33 9.06 16.46
CA LEU A 118 -1.39 7.99 16.11
C LEU A 118 -2.09 6.67 15.73
N LEU A 119 -3.01 6.19 16.56
CA LEU A 119 -3.67 4.91 16.33
C LEU A 119 -4.62 4.96 15.13
N GLN A 120 -5.38 6.05 14.98
CA GLN A 120 -6.24 6.24 13.81
C GLN A 120 -5.44 6.29 12.52
N ARG A 121 -4.29 6.96 12.55
CA ARG A 121 -3.36 7.08 11.43
C ARG A 121 -2.78 5.72 11.02
N ALA A 122 -2.43 4.89 12.00
CA ALA A 122 -1.97 3.53 11.79
C ALA A 122 -3.08 2.65 11.17
N ILE A 123 -4.27 2.62 11.78
CA ILE A 123 -5.40 1.82 11.30
C ILE A 123 -5.84 2.25 9.89
N ALA A 124 -5.92 3.55 9.62
CA ALA A 124 -6.18 4.07 8.27
C ALA A 124 -5.13 3.59 7.26
N GLY A 125 -3.86 3.50 7.70
CA GLY A 125 -2.80 2.85 6.94
C GLY A 125 -3.09 1.42 6.58
N GLY A 126 -3.50 0.60 7.55
CA GLY A 126 -3.90 -0.79 7.30
C GLY A 126 -5.05 -0.89 6.29
N ALA A 127 -6.07 -0.04 6.40
CA ALA A 127 -7.18 0.00 5.43
C ALA A 127 -6.73 0.39 4.02
N ILE A 128 -5.79 1.34 3.91
CA ILE A 128 -5.21 1.73 2.62
C ILE A 128 -4.32 0.63 2.04
N MET A 129 -3.55 -0.07 2.88
CA MET A 129 -2.76 -1.22 2.47
C MET A 129 -3.64 -2.35 1.96
N LEU A 130 -4.79 -2.58 2.60
CA LEU A 130 -5.82 -3.49 2.11
C LEU A 130 -6.29 -3.10 0.69
N ALA A 131 -6.57 -1.82 0.44
CA ALA A 131 -6.94 -1.35 -0.91
C ALA A 131 -5.82 -1.45 -1.95
N LEU A 132 -4.57 -1.21 -1.56
CA LEU A 132 -3.40 -1.41 -2.40
C LEU A 132 -3.23 -2.88 -2.75
N ASP A 133 -3.38 -3.76 -1.76
CA ASP A 133 -3.04 -5.16 -1.91
C ASP A 133 -4.10 -5.98 -2.65
N ALA A 134 -5.40 -5.67 -2.49
CA ALA A 134 -6.45 -6.48 -3.12
C ALA A 134 -6.28 -6.66 -4.64
N PRO A 135 -6.02 -5.59 -5.44
CA PRO A 135 -5.72 -5.73 -6.85
C PRO A 135 -4.49 -6.60 -7.10
N TYR A 136 -3.41 -6.37 -6.34
CA TYR A 136 -2.17 -7.14 -6.50
C TYR A 136 -2.40 -8.63 -6.19
N ILE A 137 -2.89 -8.96 -5.00
CA ILE A 137 -2.95 -10.35 -4.58
C ILE A 137 -3.94 -11.17 -5.43
N ILE A 138 -5.10 -10.61 -5.75
CA ILE A 138 -6.10 -11.31 -6.56
C ILE A 138 -5.53 -11.56 -7.96
N GLU A 139 -4.95 -10.55 -8.58
CA GLU A 139 -4.40 -10.65 -9.93
C GLU A 139 -3.25 -11.67 -10.01
N GLY A 140 -2.36 -11.68 -9.02
CA GLY A 140 -1.24 -12.61 -8.97
C GLY A 140 -1.63 -14.07 -8.82
N GLY A 141 -2.80 -14.35 -8.23
CA GLY A 141 -3.36 -15.70 -8.09
C GLY A 141 -4.14 -16.20 -9.30
N LEU A 142 -4.38 -15.38 -10.33
CA LEU A 142 -5.13 -15.80 -11.52
C LEU A 142 -4.33 -16.80 -12.36
N ARG A 143 -5.00 -17.87 -12.82
CA ARG A 143 -4.38 -18.98 -13.55
C ARG A 143 -3.71 -18.59 -14.87
N HIS A 144 -4.15 -17.50 -15.49
CA HIS A 144 -3.59 -16.98 -16.75
C HIS A 144 -2.53 -15.88 -16.53
N VAL A 145 -2.27 -15.49 -15.29
CA VAL A 145 -1.28 -14.46 -14.93
C VAL A 145 -0.14 -15.05 -14.12
N VAL A 146 -0.46 -15.70 -12.99
CA VAL A 146 0.43 -16.46 -12.11
C VAL A 146 1.72 -15.70 -11.75
N TRP A 147 1.59 -14.78 -10.79
CA TRP A 147 2.75 -14.15 -10.14
C TRP A 147 3.35 -15.05 -9.08
N TRP A 148 2.51 -15.82 -8.39
CA TRP A 148 2.92 -16.86 -7.46
C TRP A 148 1.85 -17.95 -7.40
N THR A 149 2.24 -19.08 -6.81
CA THR A 149 1.33 -20.15 -6.45
C THR A 149 1.58 -20.56 -5.01
N TRP A 150 0.49 -20.71 -4.26
CA TRP A 150 0.51 -21.30 -2.93
C TRP A 150 0.28 -22.81 -3.05
N GLY A 151 1.00 -23.60 -2.25
CA GLY A 151 0.74 -25.02 -2.07
C GLY A 151 -0.55 -25.27 -1.28
N ASP A 152 -0.97 -26.53 -1.21
CA ASP A 152 -2.23 -26.96 -0.56
C ASP A 152 -2.18 -26.77 0.96
N TRP A 153 -2.46 -25.55 1.40
CA TRP A 153 -2.40 -25.13 2.80
C TRP A 153 -3.74 -24.57 3.25
N ASN A 154 -4.33 -25.21 4.26
CA ASN A 154 -5.62 -24.81 4.86
C ASN A 154 -5.62 -23.38 5.44
N LEU A 155 -4.44 -22.76 5.58
CA LEU A 155 -4.26 -21.39 6.03
C LEU A 155 -4.62 -20.34 4.98
N TYR A 156 -4.63 -20.67 3.68
CA TYR A 156 -4.94 -19.75 2.59
C TYR A 156 -6.37 -19.92 2.09
N GLN A 157 -7.35 -19.81 3.00
CA GLN A 157 -8.75 -19.79 2.57
C GLN A 157 -9.00 -18.58 1.69
N LEU A 158 -9.47 -18.82 0.47
CA LEU A 158 -9.80 -17.74 -0.46
C LEU A 158 -11.12 -17.08 -0.06
N TRP A 159 -11.11 -15.76 0.02
CA TRP A 159 -12.28 -14.90 0.11
C TRP A 159 -12.34 -14.06 -1.17
N GLN A 160 -13.23 -14.42 -2.08
CA GLN A 160 -13.41 -13.72 -3.38
C GLN A 160 -12.14 -13.66 -4.25
N GLY A 161 -11.36 -14.75 -4.25
CA GLY A 161 -10.08 -14.81 -4.97
C GLY A 161 -8.90 -14.20 -4.21
N TRP A 162 -9.13 -13.59 -3.05
CA TRP A 162 -8.10 -13.04 -2.17
C TRP A 162 -7.86 -14.00 -1.00
N PRO A 163 -6.64 -14.52 -0.78
CA PRO A 163 -6.37 -15.26 0.44
C PRO A 163 -6.65 -14.40 1.68
N ALA A 164 -7.50 -14.90 2.57
CA ALA A 164 -7.88 -14.19 3.79
C ALA A 164 -6.68 -13.92 4.71
N MET A 165 -5.65 -14.78 4.66
CA MET A 165 -4.35 -14.55 5.29
C MET A 165 -3.67 -13.27 4.79
N ASP A 166 -3.67 -13.01 3.48
CA ASP A 166 -3.07 -11.79 2.91
C ASP A 166 -3.88 -10.55 3.30
N ALA A 167 -5.21 -10.62 3.24
CA ALA A 167 -6.06 -9.52 3.68
C ALA A 167 -5.86 -9.20 5.19
N TRP A 168 -5.70 -10.23 6.03
CA TRP A 168 -5.35 -10.09 7.45
C TRP A 168 -3.98 -9.43 7.59
N TRP A 169 -3.02 -9.92 6.82
CA TRP A 169 -1.65 -9.44 6.81
C TRP A 169 -1.60 -7.94 6.55
N GLN A 170 -2.20 -7.50 5.46
CA GLN A 170 -2.12 -6.09 5.06
C GLN A 170 -2.82 -5.15 6.02
N THR A 171 -3.94 -5.59 6.60
CA THR A 171 -4.67 -4.75 7.55
C THR A 171 -3.92 -4.60 8.86
N THR A 172 -3.35 -5.69 9.38
CA THR A 172 -2.70 -5.70 10.70
C THR A 172 -1.23 -5.28 10.64
N TRP A 173 -0.43 -5.79 9.70
CA TRP A 173 0.97 -5.37 9.52
C TRP A 173 1.08 -3.97 8.95
N GLY A 174 0.27 -3.62 7.96
CA GLY A 174 0.26 -2.25 7.41
C GLY A 174 0.02 -1.22 8.52
N ALA A 175 -0.93 -1.52 9.41
CA ALA A 175 -1.19 -0.71 10.59
C ALA A 175 -0.03 -0.72 11.60
N ALA A 176 0.50 -1.90 11.95
CA ALA A 176 1.62 -2.01 12.90
C ALA A 176 2.89 -1.31 12.39
N PHE A 177 3.18 -1.42 11.09
CA PHE A 177 4.30 -0.76 10.42
C PHE A 177 4.17 0.75 10.53
N LEU A 178 3.03 1.32 10.11
CA LEU A 178 2.82 2.76 10.21
C LEU A 178 2.78 3.24 11.66
N PHE A 179 2.19 2.47 12.58
CA PHE A 179 2.24 2.77 14.01
C PHE A 179 3.69 2.91 14.49
N ALA A 180 4.55 1.93 14.20
CA ALA A 180 5.95 1.95 14.60
C ALA A 180 6.70 3.13 13.97
N VAL A 181 6.53 3.36 12.66
CA VAL A 181 7.11 4.52 11.98
C VAL A 181 6.70 5.81 12.65
N TYR A 182 5.41 6.07 12.85
CA TYR A 182 4.95 7.33 13.45
C TYR A 182 5.37 7.47 14.92
N ARG A 183 5.34 6.38 15.68
CA ARG A 183 5.71 6.36 17.09
C ARG A 183 7.19 6.64 17.33
N PHE A 184 8.05 6.10 16.46
CA PHE A 184 9.50 6.14 16.63
C PHE A 184 10.22 7.10 15.69
N ALA A 185 9.56 7.69 14.69
CA ALA A 185 10.16 8.67 13.79
C ALA A 185 10.90 9.82 14.51
N PRO A 186 10.38 10.43 15.59
CA PRO A 186 11.09 11.53 16.27
C PRO A 186 12.49 11.13 16.77
N THR A 187 12.65 9.91 17.27
CA THR A 187 13.94 9.42 17.79
C THR A 187 14.79 8.79 16.70
N ALA A 188 14.18 8.01 15.81
CA ALA A 188 14.85 7.32 14.71
C ALA A 188 15.44 8.32 13.71
N THR A 189 14.79 9.44 13.43
CA THR A 189 15.27 10.38 12.41
C THR A 189 16.28 11.42 12.92
N ALA A 190 16.64 11.39 14.21
CA ALA A 190 17.50 12.41 14.83
C ALA A 190 18.90 12.49 14.21
N THR A 191 19.50 11.35 13.83
CA THR A 191 20.80 11.29 13.15
C THR A 191 20.79 10.23 12.05
N PRO A 192 21.70 10.28 11.06
CA PRO A 192 21.80 9.24 10.04
C PRO A 192 22.00 7.83 10.63
N ARG A 193 22.81 7.70 11.68
CA ARG A 193 23.01 6.44 12.41
C ARG A 193 21.72 5.95 13.07
N ARG A 194 20.97 6.83 13.74
CA ARG A 194 19.69 6.47 14.34
C ARG A 194 18.64 6.11 13.29
N LEU A 195 18.71 6.70 12.10
CA LEU A 195 17.79 6.38 11.01
C LEU A 195 18.03 4.96 10.54
N LEU A 196 19.28 4.58 10.31
CA LEU A 196 19.63 3.23 9.90
C LEU A 196 19.20 2.21 10.96
N LEU A 197 19.60 2.42 12.22
CA LEU A 197 19.23 1.52 13.32
C LEU A 197 17.71 1.47 13.57
N GLY A 198 17.03 2.62 13.49
CA GLY A 198 15.59 2.71 13.65
C GLY A 198 14.85 2.02 12.51
N SER A 199 15.32 2.17 11.26
CA SER A 199 14.75 1.49 10.10
C SER A 199 14.89 -0.03 10.20
N LEU A 200 16.06 -0.51 10.62
CA LEU A 200 16.33 -1.92 10.88
C LEU A 200 15.48 -2.44 12.04
N GLY A 201 15.37 -1.68 13.13
CA GLY A 201 14.57 -2.04 14.29
C GLY A 201 13.08 -2.12 13.98
N ILE A 202 12.54 -1.20 13.17
CA ILE A 202 11.15 -1.23 12.72
C ILE A 202 10.93 -2.43 11.78
N GLY A 203 11.74 -2.56 10.71
CA GLY A 203 11.55 -3.60 9.71
C GLY A 203 11.80 -5.01 10.24
N GLY A 204 12.88 -5.20 11.00
CA GLY A 204 13.20 -6.45 11.68
C GLY A 204 12.22 -6.79 12.81
N GLY A 205 11.88 -5.80 13.64
CA GLY A 205 10.95 -6.00 14.76
C GLY A 205 9.57 -6.47 14.30
N LEU A 206 9.06 -5.97 13.18
CA LEU A 206 7.78 -6.44 12.62
C LEU A 206 7.82 -7.86 12.07
N ASN A 207 8.98 -8.35 11.63
CA ASN A 207 9.11 -9.76 11.25
C ASN A 207 9.11 -10.69 12.48
N VAL A 208 9.44 -10.17 13.67
CA VAL A 208 9.34 -10.90 14.94
C VAL A 208 7.94 -10.81 15.54
N VAL A 209 7.36 -9.61 15.58
CA VAL A 209 6.01 -9.38 16.15
C VAL A 209 4.91 -9.88 15.23
N GLY A 210 5.15 -9.83 13.92
CA GLY A 210 4.20 -10.23 12.90
C GLY A 210 3.55 -11.58 13.15
N PRO A 211 4.31 -12.68 13.26
CA PRO A 211 3.75 -14.01 13.51
C PRO A 211 2.78 -14.06 14.70
N LEU A 212 2.97 -13.21 15.72
CA LEU A 212 2.05 -13.11 16.86
C LEU A 212 0.71 -12.44 16.47
N LEU A 213 0.72 -11.50 15.52
CA LEU A 213 -0.49 -10.88 14.97
C LEU A 213 -1.35 -11.88 14.17
N HIS A 214 -0.80 -13.01 13.72
CA HIS A 214 -1.58 -14.08 13.08
C HIS A 214 -2.32 -14.98 14.05
N LEU A 215 -1.97 -14.99 15.34
CA LEU A 215 -2.53 -15.94 16.30
C LEU A 215 -4.07 -15.99 16.31
N PRO A 216 -4.82 -14.88 16.19
CA PRO A 216 -6.27 -14.94 16.09
C PRO A 216 -6.76 -15.70 14.86
N LEU A 217 -6.17 -15.44 13.68
CA LEU A 217 -6.56 -16.12 12.44
C LEU A 217 -6.14 -17.59 12.43
N LEU A 218 -4.98 -17.89 13.02
CA LEU A 218 -4.53 -19.27 13.25
C LEU A 218 -5.52 -20.01 14.16
N GLY A 219 -5.99 -19.39 15.23
CA GLY A 219 -7.00 -19.96 16.12
C GLY A 219 -8.31 -20.30 15.39
N VAL A 220 -8.80 -19.39 14.53
CA VAL A 220 -9.98 -19.63 13.68
C VAL A 220 -9.75 -20.82 12.74
N THR A 221 -8.57 -20.89 12.12
CA THR A 221 -8.22 -21.96 11.19
C THR A 221 -8.12 -23.32 11.89
N LEU A 222 -7.45 -23.36 13.04
CA LEU A 222 -7.29 -24.58 13.85
C LEU A 222 -8.63 -25.07 14.43
N ALA A 223 -9.59 -24.17 14.64
CA ALA A 223 -10.96 -24.52 15.01
C ALA A 223 -11.81 -25.05 13.83
N GLY A 224 -11.25 -25.08 12.61
CA GLY A 224 -11.97 -25.49 11.40
C GLY A 224 -13.01 -24.49 10.92
N TRP A 225 -12.94 -23.23 11.37
CA TRP A 225 -13.90 -22.20 11.02
C TRP A 225 -13.49 -21.45 9.75
N PRO A 226 -14.46 -20.90 9.00
CA PRO A 226 -14.17 -20.02 7.89
C PRO A 226 -13.47 -18.74 8.37
N GLN A 227 -12.41 -18.33 7.68
CA GLN A 227 -11.63 -17.12 7.99
C GLN A 227 -12.34 -15.82 7.57
N TRP A 228 -13.14 -15.87 6.50
CA TRP A 228 -13.72 -14.69 5.86
C TRP A 228 -14.64 -13.81 6.75
N PRO A 229 -15.41 -14.32 7.74
CA PRO A 229 -16.23 -13.44 8.58
C PRO A 229 -15.37 -12.51 9.44
N PHE A 230 -14.27 -13.04 9.99
CA PHE A 230 -13.31 -12.27 10.77
C PHE A 230 -12.63 -11.22 9.91
N MET A 231 -12.31 -11.56 8.66
CA MET A 231 -11.77 -10.61 7.71
C MET A 231 -12.73 -9.50 7.35
N GLY A 232 -14.00 -9.83 7.11
CA GLY A 232 -15.04 -8.83 6.85
C GLY A 232 -15.19 -7.85 8.02
N VAL A 233 -15.25 -8.35 9.25
CA VAL A 233 -15.32 -7.50 10.46
C VAL A 233 -14.09 -6.62 10.58
N LEU A 234 -12.88 -7.17 10.41
CA LEU A 234 -11.64 -6.42 10.48
C LEU A 234 -11.58 -5.30 9.44
N ALA A 235 -11.96 -5.61 8.19
CA ALA A 235 -12.02 -4.62 7.11
C ALA A 235 -13.03 -3.50 7.42
N VAL A 236 -14.24 -3.84 7.87
CA VAL A 236 -15.28 -2.87 8.25
C VAL A 236 -14.80 -1.95 9.38
N VAL A 237 -14.18 -2.52 10.43
CA VAL A 237 -13.65 -1.74 11.54
C VAL A 237 -12.52 -0.83 11.07
N ALA A 238 -11.56 -1.34 10.30
CA ALA A 238 -10.44 -0.57 9.79
C ALA A 238 -10.91 0.61 8.91
N TRP A 239 -11.84 0.35 7.98
CA TRP A 239 -12.43 1.38 7.13
C TRP A 239 -13.29 2.37 7.91
N GLY A 240 -14.08 1.92 8.89
CA GLY A 240 -14.86 2.81 9.75
C GLY A 240 -13.98 3.78 10.54
N VAL A 241 -12.85 3.29 11.09
CA VAL A 241 -11.84 4.14 11.72
C VAL A 241 -11.19 5.08 10.72
N ALA A 242 -10.83 4.59 9.52
CA ALA A 242 -10.21 5.39 8.47
C ALA A 242 -11.13 6.55 8.04
N ILE A 243 -12.40 6.27 7.73
CA ILE A 243 -13.39 7.27 7.32
C ILE A 243 -13.57 8.34 8.41
N ARG A 244 -13.74 7.92 9.67
CA ARG A 244 -13.85 8.85 10.80
C ARG A 244 -12.60 9.71 10.98
N ALA A 245 -11.42 9.12 10.83
CA ALA A 245 -10.15 9.82 10.93
C ALA A 245 -9.97 10.83 9.79
N ILE A 246 -10.38 10.47 8.57
CA ILE A 246 -10.37 11.35 7.40
C ILE A 246 -11.31 12.54 7.60
N ALA A 247 -12.52 12.30 8.11
CA ALA A 247 -13.51 13.34 8.36
C ALA A 247 -13.02 14.40 9.36
N THR A 248 -12.11 14.02 10.27
CA THR A 248 -11.51 14.93 11.28
C THR A 248 -10.09 15.37 10.92
N GLY A 249 -9.54 14.86 9.82
CA GLY A 249 -8.20 15.20 9.34
C GLY A 249 -8.13 16.61 8.78
N ARG A 250 -6.90 17.05 8.50
CA ARG A 250 -6.62 18.31 7.78
C ARG A 250 -5.83 18.03 6.51
N PRO A 251 -6.50 17.63 5.42
CA PRO A 251 -5.82 17.18 4.22
C PRO A 251 -4.88 18.22 3.61
N ARG A 252 -3.75 17.74 3.12
CA ARG A 252 -2.71 18.52 2.46
C ARG A 252 -2.37 17.84 1.15
N ALA A 253 -2.60 18.53 0.04
CA ALA A 253 -2.23 18.04 -1.27
C ALA A 253 -0.73 17.73 -1.34
N GLN A 254 -0.41 16.54 -1.83
CA GLN A 254 0.96 16.05 -1.96
C GLN A 254 1.11 15.36 -3.32
N GLY A 255 1.84 15.99 -4.24
CA GLY A 255 1.99 15.49 -5.62
C GLY A 255 2.59 14.08 -5.71
N GLY A 256 3.52 13.73 -4.82
CA GLY A 256 4.14 12.40 -4.82
C GLY A 256 3.15 11.25 -4.59
N ALA A 257 2.12 11.45 -3.75
CA ALA A 257 1.09 10.43 -3.54
C ALA A 257 0.25 10.21 -4.81
N VAL A 258 -0.08 11.31 -5.52
CA VAL A 258 -0.84 11.26 -6.78
C VAL A 258 -0.09 10.47 -7.83
N GLY A 259 1.20 10.74 -8.04
CA GLY A 259 1.99 10.04 -9.05
C GLY A 259 2.10 8.53 -8.77
N LEU A 260 2.31 8.14 -7.51
CA LEU A 260 2.36 6.73 -7.11
C LEU A 260 1.02 6.03 -7.36
N VAL A 261 -0.08 6.62 -6.87
CA VAL A 261 -1.43 6.05 -7.04
C VAL A 261 -1.84 6.03 -8.51
N ALA A 262 -1.53 7.06 -9.29
CA ALA A 262 -1.84 7.10 -10.72
C ALA A 262 -1.12 5.99 -11.49
N GLY A 263 0.16 5.77 -11.23
CA GLY A 263 0.92 4.67 -11.84
C GLY A 263 0.34 3.31 -11.48
N TYR A 264 0.02 3.11 -10.20
CA TYR A 264 -0.60 1.87 -9.71
C TYR A 264 -1.98 1.60 -10.32
N VAL A 265 -2.86 2.61 -10.27
CA VAL A 265 -4.24 2.51 -10.77
C VAL A 265 -4.26 2.34 -12.29
N ALA A 266 -3.37 2.99 -13.03
CA ALA A 266 -3.28 2.81 -14.47
C ALA A 266 -2.85 1.38 -14.83
N ALA A 267 -1.80 0.86 -14.19
CA ALA A 267 -1.28 -0.47 -14.48
C ALA A 267 -2.25 -1.58 -14.04
N MET A 268 -2.69 -1.56 -12.78
CA MET A 268 -3.66 -2.55 -12.28
C MET A 268 -5.03 -2.40 -12.93
N GLY A 269 -5.46 -1.18 -13.22
CA GLY A 269 -6.72 -0.93 -13.92
C GLY A 269 -6.73 -1.55 -15.32
N ALA A 270 -5.62 -1.49 -16.05
CA ALA A 270 -5.49 -2.16 -17.34
C ALA A 270 -5.62 -3.68 -17.22
N MET A 271 -5.01 -4.29 -16.19
CA MET A 271 -5.12 -5.72 -15.91
C MET A 271 -6.56 -6.12 -15.53
N VAL A 272 -7.20 -5.36 -14.64
CA VAL A 272 -8.60 -5.56 -14.24
C VAL A 272 -9.56 -5.48 -15.44
N ILE A 273 -9.37 -4.49 -16.32
CA ILE A 273 -10.17 -4.35 -17.55
C ILE A 273 -9.93 -5.54 -18.47
N ALA A 274 -8.68 -5.98 -18.66
CA ALA A 274 -8.37 -7.14 -19.47
C ALA A 274 -9.02 -8.42 -18.94
N ASN A 275 -9.10 -8.58 -17.62
CA ASN A 275 -9.80 -9.71 -17.00
C ASN A 275 -11.31 -9.64 -17.20
N ALA A 276 -11.92 -8.46 -17.13
CA ALA A 276 -13.34 -8.31 -17.46
C ALA A 276 -13.64 -8.71 -18.92
N VAL A 277 -12.73 -8.40 -19.85
CA VAL A 277 -12.83 -8.83 -21.25
C VAL A 277 -12.64 -10.35 -21.36
N TYR A 278 -11.64 -10.91 -20.67
CA TYR A 278 -11.34 -12.35 -20.68
C TYR A 278 -12.50 -13.19 -20.13
N GLU A 279 -13.10 -12.76 -19.02
CA GLU A 279 -14.24 -13.44 -18.37
C GLU A 279 -15.58 -13.16 -19.07
N GLY A 280 -15.62 -12.20 -20.01
CA GLY A 280 -16.85 -11.77 -20.67
C GLY A 280 -17.83 -11.02 -19.76
N GLY A 281 -17.38 -10.49 -18.62
CA GLY A 281 -18.22 -9.80 -17.65
C GLY A 281 -17.53 -9.41 -16.34
N LEU A 282 -18.30 -8.82 -15.42
CA LEU A 282 -17.83 -8.46 -14.08
C LEU A 282 -18.03 -9.64 -13.12
N THR A 283 -16.94 -10.33 -12.79
CA THR A 283 -16.92 -11.30 -11.70
C THR A 283 -16.75 -10.60 -10.35
N LEU A 284 -16.98 -11.34 -9.26
CA LEU A 284 -16.87 -10.78 -7.91
C LEU A 284 -15.42 -10.36 -7.57
N TYR A 285 -14.42 -11.13 -8.02
CA TYR A 285 -13.02 -10.76 -7.80
C TYR A 285 -12.65 -9.48 -8.55
N ILE A 286 -13.14 -9.30 -9.78
CA ILE A 286 -12.97 -8.05 -10.56
C ILE A 286 -13.60 -6.88 -9.80
N GLY A 287 -14.79 -7.08 -9.23
CA GLY A 287 -15.45 -6.08 -8.39
C GLY A 287 -14.61 -5.65 -7.19
N VAL A 288 -14.01 -6.60 -6.47
CA VAL A 288 -13.13 -6.31 -5.31
C VAL A 288 -11.89 -5.52 -5.73
N GLN A 289 -11.22 -5.93 -6.82
CA GLN A 289 -10.07 -5.20 -7.34
C GLN A 289 -10.45 -3.76 -7.73
N ALA A 290 -11.55 -3.59 -8.48
CA ALA A 290 -12.04 -2.29 -8.91
C ALA A 290 -12.37 -1.37 -7.72
N LEU A 291 -13.02 -1.90 -6.68
CA LEU A 291 -13.30 -1.14 -5.45
C LEU A 291 -12.02 -0.69 -4.74
N GLY A 292 -10.99 -1.54 -4.68
CA GLY A 292 -9.67 -1.17 -4.16
C GLY A 292 -9.06 0.01 -4.93
N LEU A 293 -9.03 -0.08 -6.26
CA LEU A 293 -8.51 0.99 -7.13
C LEU A 293 -9.30 2.30 -7.00
N LEU A 294 -10.64 2.22 -6.94
CA LEU A 294 -11.51 3.38 -6.75
C LEU A 294 -11.30 4.04 -5.39
N ALA A 295 -11.11 3.25 -4.33
CA ALA A 295 -10.80 3.77 -3.00
C ALA A 295 -9.48 4.55 -3.02
N LEU A 296 -8.43 4.01 -3.64
CA LEU A 296 -7.14 4.69 -3.76
C LEU A 296 -7.24 6.01 -4.54
N ALA A 297 -7.91 5.99 -5.70
CA ALA A 297 -8.12 7.19 -6.50
C ALA A 297 -8.90 8.26 -5.74
N THR A 298 -9.94 7.87 -5.00
CA THR A 298 -10.75 8.77 -4.18
C THR A 298 -9.92 9.39 -3.04
N LEU A 299 -9.16 8.56 -2.31
CA LEU A 299 -8.37 9.02 -1.17
C LEU A 299 -7.26 10.00 -1.58
N VAL A 300 -6.62 9.79 -2.74
CA VAL A 300 -5.57 10.70 -3.21
C VAL A 300 -6.14 11.99 -3.83
N ALA A 301 -7.36 11.95 -4.37
CA ALA A 301 -8.05 13.13 -4.91
C ALA A 301 -8.64 14.02 -3.83
N LEU A 302 -9.03 13.46 -2.67
CA LEU A 302 -9.73 14.16 -1.60
C LEU A 302 -9.05 15.46 -1.13
N PRO A 303 -7.71 15.51 -0.89
CA PRO A 303 -7.05 16.75 -0.48
C PRO A 303 -7.15 17.87 -1.51
N TYR A 304 -7.29 17.55 -2.80
CA TYR A 304 -7.43 18.53 -3.88
C TYR A 304 -8.87 19.00 -4.01
N ALA A 305 -9.84 18.09 -3.91
CA ALA A 305 -11.26 18.42 -3.92
C ALA A 305 -11.63 19.40 -2.80
N GLN A 306 -11.15 19.15 -1.58
CA GLN A 306 -11.40 20.03 -0.43
C GLN A 306 -10.78 21.42 -0.58
N ARG A 307 -9.57 21.51 -1.15
CA ARG A 307 -8.93 22.81 -1.42
C ARG A 307 -9.74 23.65 -2.41
N ARG A 308 -10.25 23.02 -3.47
CA ARG A 308 -11.07 23.70 -4.49
C ARG A 308 -12.41 24.17 -3.93
N ALA A 309 -13.02 23.39 -3.04
CA ALA A 309 -14.25 23.79 -2.35
C ALA A 309 -14.00 25.02 -1.45
N ALA A 310 -12.90 25.04 -0.69
CA ALA A 310 -12.54 26.16 0.18
C ALA A 310 -12.27 27.46 -0.60
N SER A 311 -11.59 27.39 -1.76
CA SER A 311 -11.34 28.58 -2.59
C SER A 311 -12.60 29.13 -3.25
N SER A 312 -13.55 28.26 -3.62
CA SER A 312 -14.81 28.68 -4.26
C SER A 312 -15.73 29.40 -3.27
N GLY A 313 -15.85 28.88 -2.03
CA GLY A 313 -16.65 29.53 -0.99
C GLY A 313 -16.07 30.84 -0.44
N ALA A 314 -14.75 31.06 -0.56
CA ALA A 314 -14.12 32.33 -0.23
C ALA A 314 -14.50 33.42 -1.27
N SER A 315 -14.50 33.06 -2.56
CA SER A 315 -14.88 33.97 -3.64
C SER A 315 -16.35 34.42 -3.57
N GLU A 316 -17.26 33.55 -3.14
CA GLU A 316 -18.68 33.91 -2.98
C GLU A 316 -18.92 34.87 -1.80
N ARG A 317 -18.17 34.73 -0.70
CA ARG A 317 -18.27 35.67 0.44
C ARG A 317 -17.74 37.06 0.12
N GLU A 318 -16.68 37.16 -0.68
CA GLU A 318 -16.10 38.44 -1.08
C GLU A 318 -17.03 39.23 -2.02
N VAL A 319 -17.73 38.53 -2.92
CA VAL A 319 -18.78 39.12 -3.79
C VAL A 319 -20.01 39.54 -2.98
N SER A 320 -20.37 38.79 -1.92
CA SER A 320 -21.51 39.13 -1.06
C SER A 320 -21.26 40.32 -0.13
N VAL A 321 -20.03 40.53 0.33
CA VAL A 321 -19.67 41.65 1.23
C VAL A 321 -19.38 42.94 0.45
N GLY A 322 -18.94 42.84 -0.82
CA GLY A 322 -18.72 43.99 -1.70
C GLY A 322 -19.99 44.61 -2.31
N GLY A 323 -21.16 44.02 -2.08
CA GLY A 323 -22.44 44.42 -2.67
C GLY A 323 -23.36 45.24 -1.77
N SER A 324 -22.84 45.95 -0.75
CA SER A 324 -23.65 46.95 -0.05
C SER A 324 -23.71 48.23 -0.90
N PRO A 325 -24.89 48.62 -1.44
CA PRO A 325 -25.03 49.90 -2.08
C PRO A 325 -24.78 50.97 -1.02
N ARG A 326 -23.77 51.82 -1.22
CA ARG A 326 -23.74 53.12 -0.56
C ARG A 326 -25.01 53.85 -0.99
N GLU A 327 -26.02 53.87 -0.11
CA GLU A 327 -27.07 54.88 -0.18
C GLU A 327 -26.41 56.22 0.10
N ASP A 328 -26.07 56.91 -0.98
CA ASP A 328 -25.61 58.29 -0.95
C ASP A 328 -26.72 59.16 -0.35
N ALA A 329 -26.31 59.94 0.65
CA ALA A 329 -27.15 60.84 1.41
C ALA A 329 -27.78 61.90 0.49
N GLY A 330 -29.10 61.89 0.41
CA GLY A 330 -29.89 63.04 -0.05
C GLY A 330 -29.89 64.13 1.01
N LEU A 331 -28.98 65.09 0.89
CA LEU A 331 -29.09 66.41 1.52
C LEU A 331 -30.20 67.20 0.82
N ALA A 332 -31.28 67.48 1.55
CA ALA A 332 -32.20 68.58 1.23
C ALA A 332 -32.84 69.10 2.53
N GLY A 333 -32.65 70.39 2.81
CA GLY A 333 -33.36 71.15 3.86
C GLY A 333 -32.44 71.79 4.88
#